data_AF-A0A543CK67-F1
#
_entry.id   AF-A0A543CK67-F1
#
_cell.length_a   1.000
_cell.length_b   1.000
_cell.length_c   1.000
_cell.angle_alpha   90.00
_cell.angle_beta   90.00
_cell.angle_gamma   90.00
#
_symmetry.space_group_name_H-M   'P 1'
#
loop_
_entity.id
_entity.type
_entity.pdbx_description
1 polymer ?
#
loop_
_entity_poly.entity_id
_entity_poly.type
_entity_poly.pdbx_seq_one_letter_code
_entity_poly.pdbx_strand_id
1 'polypeptide(L)'
;MFPSPIRVMIPRFMWQTVSPDATGSLIWPTAFFDAVFRAPNGWSIRDYWSRVTFGLLDLRFDLANLWWLLEREQSSLRDDRGGMIAACRAAAEENDYSLAGYDRVVCFVNPPPCNAGAIGAPGDVVLDQGGSLEMFQHEIGHLLGFEHVWGRNGVYEDPYCVMGYTGLWAHDIARPPEFARLTTIATDFWRSGRRVAAASLYRLFVRPEFGGSGALDSGQGAAGFFDPHVAHVRTGEAVWLTALSESSGAEPVLAVMPIPEGGVLAVEYRNNTGDDAGVPPAVVIQTIGARSPGAGHHEVDPPWFEATVEPQAGASALVLNGTDLAGHPFGGHRVVVEQVATASGVHRALISLH
;
A
#
# COMPACT_ATOMS: atom_id res chain seq x y z
N MET A 1 14.32 -18.35 5.03
CA MET A 1 13.26 -18.63 6.02
C MET A 1 12.03 -17.90 5.51
N PHE A 2 10.89 -18.58 5.34
CA PHE A 2 9.67 -17.90 4.89
C PHE A 2 9.16 -16.98 6.00
N PRO A 3 8.59 -15.81 5.67
CA PRO A 3 8.01 -14.92 6.67
C PRO A 3 6.93 -15.67 7.47
N SER A 4 6.85 -15.40 8.77
CA SER A 4 5.73 -15.87 9.59
C SER A 4 4.41 -15.32 9.01
N PRO A 5 3.34 -16.13 8.97
CA PRO A 5 2.07 -15.67 8.41
C PRO A 5 1.48 -14.55 9.27
N ILE A 6 0.95 -13.53 8.61
CA ILE A 6 0.21 -12.43 9.22
C ILE A 6 -1.25 -12.83 9.25
N ARG A 7 -1.74 -13.14 10.45
CA ARG A 7 -3.11 -13.59 10.67
C ARG A 7 -4.02 -12.40 10.90
N VAL A 8 -4.98 -12.23 10.00
CA VAL A 8 -5.93 -11.13 10.03
C VAL A 8 -7.33 -11.69 10.20
N MET A 9 -8.05 -11.23 11.23
CA MET A 9 -9.46 -11.60 11.42
C MET A 9 -10.36 -10.53 10.79
N ILE A 10 -11.37 -10.96 10.03
CA ILE A 10 -12.42 -10.08 9.48
C ILE A 10 -13.75 -10.40 10.16
N PRO A 11 -14.03 -9.83 11.34
CA PRO A 11 -15.37 -9.87 11.92
C PRO A 11 -16.32 -8.98 11.10
N ARG A 12 -17.59 -9.40 10.99
CA ARG A 12 -18.60 -8.73 10.16
C ARG A 12 -19.78 -8.29 11.00
N PHE A 13 -20.17 -7.02 10.86
CA PHE A 13 -21.17 -6.39 11.71
C PHE A 13 -22.24 -5.65 10.92
N MET A 14 -23.45 -5.65 11.45
CA MET A 14 -24.56 -4.82 11.00
C MET A 14 -24.88 -3.78 12.06
N TRP A 15 -25.18 -2.54 11.66
CA TRP A 15 -25.69 -1.54 12.59
C TRP A 15 -27.05 -1.96 13.17
N GLN A 16 -27.26 -1.75 14.47
CA GLN A 16 -28.58 -1.92 15.09
C GLN A 16 -29.58 -0.90 14.56
N THR A 17 -29.16 0.36 14.50
CA THR A 17 -29.94 1.45 13.94
C THR A 17 -29.14 2.08 12.80
N VAL A 18 -29.73 2.03 11.61
CA VAL A 18 -29.12 2.54 10.37
C VAL A 18 -29.45 4.03 10.21
N SER A 19 -28.48 4.85 9.78
CA SER A 19 -28.72 6.28 9.57
C SER A 19 -29.60 6.52 8.33
N PRO A 20 -30.41 7.60 8.28
CA PRO A 20 -31.31 7.86 7.15
C PRO A 20 -30.60 8.03 5.79
N ASP A 21 -29.33 8.41 5.80
CA ASP A 21 -28.46 8.60 4.64
C ASP A 21 -27.59 7.36 4.32
N ALA A 22 -27.81 6.24 5.02
CA ALA A 22 -27.12 5.00 4.72
C ALA A 22 -27.46 4.51 3.31
N THR A 23 -26.47 3.97 2.62
CA THR A 23 -26.66 3.34 1.31
C THR A 23 -27.13 1.91 1.51
N GLY A 24 -28.43 1.69 1.31
CA GLY A 24 -29.03 0.36 1.36
C GLY A 24 -28.39 -0.56 0.32
N SER A 25 -27.85 -1.69 0.78
CA SER A 25 -27.32 -2.73 -0.09
C SER A 25 -27.61 -4.11 0.46
N LEU A 26 -27.72 -5.08 -0.45
CA LEU A 26 -27.72 -6.47 -0.04
C LEU A 26 -26.36 -6.82 0.54
N ILE A 27 -26.39 -7.54 1.66
CA ILE A 27 -25.19 -8.08 2.28
C ILE A 27 -24.50 -9.01 1.27
N TRP A 28 -23.20 -8.84 1.11
CA TRP A 28 -22.40 -9.68 0.26
C TRP A 28 -22.45 -11.13 0.75
N PRO A 29 -22.64 -12.10 -0.16
CA PRO A 29 -22.60 -13.50 0.21
C PRO A 29 -21.19 -13.88 0.71
N THR A 30 -21.09 -14.85 1.62
CA THR A 30 -19.79 -15.31 2.15
C THR A 30 -18.82 -15.73 1.04
N ALA A 31 -19.32 -16.31 -0.07
CA ALA A 31 -18.48 -16.66 -1.22
C ALA A 31 -17.82 -15.44 -1.89
N PHE A 32 -18.48 -14.27 -1.87
CA PHE A 32 -17.88 -13.05 -2.40
C PHE A 32 -16.83 -12.48 -1.45
N PHE A 33 -17.06 -12.48 -0.13
CA PHE A 33 -16.00 -12.13 0.84
C PHE A 33 -14.77 -13.03 0.71
N ASP A 34 -15.00 -14.34 0.59
CA ASP A 34 -13.93 -15.30 0.37
C ASP A 34 -13.13 -14.97 -0.88
N ALA A 35 -13.81 -14.70 -2.00
CA ALA A 35 -13.17 -14.32 -3.25
C ALA A 35 -12.38 -13.00 -3.14
N VAL A 36 -12.91 -11.99 -2.44
CA VAL A 36 -12.25 -10.69 -2.28
C VAL A 36 -11.02 -10.79 -1.39
N PHE A 37 -11.11 -11.45 -0.24
CA PHE A 37 -10.03 -11.39 0.76
C PHE A 37 -9.08 -12.58 0.75
N ARG A 38 -9.55 -13.80 0.46
CA ARG A 38 -8.80 -15.04 0.79
C ARG A 38 -8.46 -15.93 -0.41
N ALA A 39 -9.36 -16.02 -1.39
CA ALA A 39 -9.26 -17.01 -2.46
C ALA A 39 -8.04 -16.75 -3.36
N PRO A 40 -7.32 -17.81 -3.80
CA PRO A 40 -6.18 -17.69 -4.70
C PRO A 40 -6.66 -17.54 -6.16
N ASN A 41 -7.31 -16.43 -6.48
CA ASN A 41 -7.96 -16.16 -7.76
C ASN A 41 -7.21 -15.13 -8.62
N GLY A 42 -6.03 -14.69 -8.19
CA GLY A 42 -5.17 -13.74 -8.88
C GLY A 42 -5.51 -12.27 -8.61
N TRP A 43 -6.61 -11.95 -7.93
CA TRP A 43 -7.02 -10.56 -7.69
C TRP A 43 -7.47 -10.27 -6.25
N SER A 44 -7.58 -11.30 -5.41
CA SER A 44 -7.89 -11.12 -4.00
C SER A 44 -6.88 -10.22 -3.30
N ILE A 45 -7.28 -9.59 -2.19
CA ILE A 45 -6.41 -8.75 -1.37
C ILE A 45 -5.16 -9.51 -0.92
N ARG A 46 -5.31 -10.80 -0.57
CA ARG A 46 -4.20 -11.69 -0.26
C ARG A 46 -3.24 -11.84 -1.44
N ASP A 47 -3.76 -12.16 -2.63
CA ASP A 47 -2.92 -12.40 -3.81
C ASP A 47 -2.22 -11.12 -4.26
N TYR A 48 -2.91 -9.99 -4.20
CA TYR A 48 -2.35 -8.67 -4.46
C TYR A 48 -1.14 -8.42 -3.56
N TRP A 49 -1.31 -8.44 -2.23
CA TRP A 49 -0.23 -8.12 -1.30
C TRP A 49 0.93 -9.12 -1.37
N SER A 50 0.65 -10.39 -1.64
CA SER A 50 1.69 -11.39 -1.91
C SER A 50 2.51 -11.01 -3.15
N ARG A 51 1.87 -10.69 -4.29
CA ARG A 51 2.57 -10.34 -5.53
C ARG A 51 3.33 -9.01 -5.46
N VAL A 52 2.71 -7.98 -4.91
CA VAL A 52 3.30 -6.62 -4.91
C VAL A 52 4.46 -6.47 -3.94
N THR A 53 4.64 -7.43 -3.04
CA THR A 53 5.76 -7.49 -2.08
C THR A 53 6.74 -8.62 -2.37
N PHE A 54 6.72 -9.21 -3.57
CA PHE A 54 7.61 -10.34 -3.93
C PHE A 54 7.48 -11.56 -3.00
N GLY A 55 6.30 -11.75 -2.38
CA GLY A 55 6.06 -12.81 -1.41
C GLY A 55 6.65 -12.56 -0.02
N LEU A 56 7.13 -11.33 0.25
CA LEU A 56 7.61 -10.93 1.59
C LEU A 56 6.52 -10.99 2.66
N LEU A 57 5.25 -10.91 2.24
CA LEU A 57 4.09 -10.96 3.14
C LEU A 57 3.24 -12.20 2.84
N ASP A 58 3.04 -13.05 3.86
CA ASP A 58 2.05 -14.14 3.84
C ASP A 58 0.81 -13.74 4.64
N LEU A 59 -0.13 -13.05 3.98
CA LEU A 59 -1.40 -12.69 4.60
C LEU A 59 -2.36 -13.87 4.66
N ARG A 60 -2.94 -14.09 5.84
CA ARG A 60 -3.96 -15.12 6.08
C ARG A 60 -5.19 -14.48 6.71
N PHE A 61 -6.24 -14.34 5.91
CA PHE A 61 -7.52 -13.83 6.37
C PHE A 61 -8.41 -14.96 6.88
N ASP A 62 -8.91 -14.81 8.11
CA ASP A 62 -9.99 -15.62 8.66
C ASP A 62 -11.26 -14.76 8.66
N LEU A 63 -12.35 -15.32 8.11
CA LEU A 63 -13.63 -14.63 7.97
C LEU A 63 -14.61 -15.14 9.03
N ALA A 64 -15.27 -14.24 9.75
CA ALA A 64 -16.40 -14.64 10.58
C ALA A 64 -17.48 -15.25 9.69
N ASN A 65 -18.10 -16.36 10.11
CA ASN A 65 -19.17 -17.01 9.35
C ASN A 65 -20.54 -16.35 9.53
N LEU A 66 -20.67 -15.47 10.51
CA LEU A 66 -21.90 -14.74 10.84
C LEU A 66 -21.73 -13.24 10.63
N TRP A 67 -22.87 -12.54 10.64
CA TRP A 67 -22.95 -11.10 10.77
C TRP A 67 -23.54 -10.80 12.13
N TRP A 68 -22.79 -10.13 13.00
CA TRP A 68 -23.26 -9.75 14.33
C TRP A 68 -23.94 -8.40 14.29
N LEU A 69 -24.85 -8.16 15.24
CA LEU A 69 -25.40 -6.83 15.44
C LEU A 69 -24.40 -6.01 16.25
N LEU A 70 -24.05 -4.83 15.75
CA LEU A 70 -23.36 -3.81 16.51
C LEU A 70 -24.45 -2.98 17.21
N GLU A 71 -24.60 -3.14 18.53
CA GLU A 71 -25.62 -2.49 19.36
C GLU A 71 -25.35 -0.97 19.54
N ARG A 72 -25.18 -0.28 18.42
CA ARG A 72 -24.90 1.15 18.30
C ARG A 72 -25.66 1.70 17.11
N GLU A 73 -26.01 2.97 17.19
CA GLU A 73 -26.57 3.69 16.06
C GLU A 73 -25.46 4.12 15.11
N GLN A 74 -25.64 3.90 13.80
CA GLN A 74 -24.65 4.28 12.80
C GLN A 74 -24.27 5.76 12.90
N SER A 75 -25.26 6.66 13.05
CA SER A 75 -25.02 8.10 13.19
C SER A 75 -24.17 8.49 14.39
N SER A 76 -24.08 7.63 15.42
CA SER A 76 -23.28 7.91 16.62
C SER A 76 -21.80 7.58 16.46
N LEU A 77 -21.45 6.68 15.52
CA LEU A 77 -20.12 6.07 15.46
C LEU A 77 -19.48 6.10 14.07
N ARG A 78 -20.27 6.29 13.01
CA ARG A 78 -19.78 6.19 11.62
C ARG A 78 -18.59 7.10 11.33
N ASP A 79 -18.47 8.24 12.01
CA ASP A 79 -17.41 9.21 11.77
C ASP A 79 -16.21 9.03 12.72
N ASP A 80 -16.33 8.14 13.72
CA ASP A 80 -15.29 7.82 14.70
C ASP A 80 -14.72 6.41 14.46
N ARG A 81 -13.65 6.36 13.66
CA ARG A 81 -12.95 5.12 13.33
C ARG A 81 -12.44 4.38 14.58
N GLY A 82 -11.90 5.11 15.56
CA GLY A 82 -11.43 4.54 16.84
C GLY A 82 -12.55 3.90 17.62
N GLY A 83 -13.65 4.62 17.75
CA GLY A 83 -14.87 4.11 18.36
C GLY A 83 -15.41 2.87 17.67
N MET A 84 -15.43 2.84 16.32
CA MET A 84 -15.89 1.68 15.55
C MET A 84 -15.06 0.43 15.82
N ILE A 85 -13.72 0.53 15.79
CA ILE A 85 -12.83 -0.60 16.05
C ILE A 85 -13.03 -1.13 17.47
N ALA A 86 -13.08 -0.23 18.46
CA ALA A 86 -13.30 -0.60 19.85
C ALA A 86 -14.66 -1.31 20.04
N ALA A 87 -15.73 -0.78 19.43
CA ALA A 87 -17.07 -1.36 19.51
C ALA A 87 -17.16 -2.73 18.81
N CYS A 88 -16.54 -2.88 17.65
CA CYS A 88 -16.50 -4.16 16.93
C CYS A 88 -15.71 -5.23 17.70
N ARG A 89 -14.58 -4.87 18.32
CA ARG A 89 -13.82 -5.78 19.17
C ARG A 89 -14.62 -6.24 20.38
N ALA A 90 -15.27 -5.30 21.08
CA ALA A 90 -16.15 -5.63 22.21
C ALA A 90 -17.32 -6.54 21.78
N ALA A 91 -17.98 -6.21 20.67
CA ALA A 91 -19.10 -7.01 20.15
C ALA A 91 -18.67 -8.42 19.73
N ALA A 92 -17.45 -8.61 19.19
CA ALA A 92 -16.93 -9.94 18.89
C ALA A 92 -16.76 -10.77 20.18
N GLU A 93 -16.17 -10.17 21.23
CA GLU A 93 -15.98 -10.83 22.53
C GLU A 93 -17.32 -11.17 23.21
N GLU A 94 -18.29 -10.26 23.17
CA GLU A 94 -19.66 -10.47 23.69
C GLU A 94 -20.40 -11.61 22.97
N ASN A 95 -20.02 -11.92 21.72
CA ASN A 95 -20.55 -13.04 20.94
C ASN A 95 -19.65 -14.29 21.03
N ASP A 96 -18.84 -14.41 22.09
CA ASP A 96 -17.90 -15.51 22.36
C ASP A 96 -16.91 -15.76 21.20
N TYR A 97 -16.60 -14.73 20.42
CA TYR A 97 -15.64 -14.81 19.32
C TYR A 97 -14.32 -14.16 19.73
N SER A 98 -13.36 -14.99 20.13
CA SER A 98 -12.04 -14.50 20.53
C SER A 98 -11.24 -13.98 19.34
N LEU A 99 -10.74 -12.75 19.48
CA LEU A 99 -9.77 -12.14 18.56
C LEU A 99 -8.31 -12.38 18.99
N ALA A 100 -8.09 -13.15 20.06
CA ALA A 100 -6.76 -13.47 20.54
C ALA A 100 -6.01 -14.35 19.52
N GLY A 101 -4.72 -14.06 19.31
CA GLY A 101 -3.86 -14.81 18.39
C GLY A 101 -3.96 -14.40 16.92
N TYR A 102 -4.68 -13.31 16.62
CA TYR A 102 -4.58 -12.59 15.36
C TYR A 102 -3.64 -11.39 15.52
N ASP A 103 -2.86 -11.11 14.49
CA ASP A 103 -1.96 -9.96 14.47
C ASP A 103 -2.75 -8.67 14.30
N ARG A 104 -3.82 -8.70 13.49
CA ARG A 104 -4.63 -7.52 13.12
C ARG A 104 -6.09 -7.87 12.90
N VAL A 105 -6.95 -6.86 12.93
CA VAL A 105 -8.39 -6.99 12.71
C VAL A 105 -8.88 -6.01 11.64
N VAL A 106 -9.74 -6.52 10.75
CA VAL A 106 -10.49 -5.72 9.78
C VAL A 106 -11.97 -5.74 10.18
N CYS A 107 -12.42 -4.70 10.85
CA CYS A 107 -13.81 -4.54 11.26
C CYS A 107 -14.67 -4.20 10.04
N PHE A 108 -15.41 -5.17 9.52
CA PHE A 108 -16.25 -4.96 8.34
C PHE A 108 -17.68 -4.62 8.78
N VAL A 109 -18.13 -3.38 8.56
CA VAL A 109 -19.43 -2.86 9.03
C VAL A 109 -20.38 -2.57 7.87
N ASN A 110 -21.68 -2.81 8.07
CA ASN A 110 -22.70 -2.59 7.03
C ASN A 110 -24.03 -2.11 7.65
N PRO A 111 -24.86 -1.32 6.95
CA PRO A 111 -24.59 -0.65 5.67
C PRO A 111 -23.59 0.52 5.75
N PRO A 112 -22.96 0.89 4.62
CA PRO A 112 -22.22 2.14 4.46
C PRO A 112 -23.14 3.38 4.47
N PRO A 113 -22.59 4.61 4.52
CA PRO A 113 -21.17 4.90 4.67
C PRO A 113 -20.72 4.81 6.13
N CYS A 114 -19.45 4.47 6.32
CA CYS A 114 -18.70 4.80 7.52
C CYS A 114 -17.38 5.47 7.13
N ASN A 115 -16.68 6.03 8.12
CA ASN A 115 -15.32 6.53 8.03
C ASN A 115 -14.34 5.36 7.92
N ALA A 116 -14.49 4.60 6.82
CA ALA A 116 -13.68 3.46 6.48
C ALA A 116 -12.22 3.87 6.35
N GLY A 117 -11.33 3.02 6.83
CA GLY A 117 -9.89 3.14 6.75
C GLY A 117 -9.16 2.66 8.00
N ALA A 118 -7.85 2.87 8.05
CA ALA A 118 -6.97 2.44 9.13
C ALA A 118 -6.76 3.48 10.24
N ILE A 119 -6.44 3.04 11.46
CA ILE A 119 -5.94 3.95 12.52
C ILE A 119 -4.42 3.84 12.58
N GLY A 120 -3.76 4.67 11.77
CA GLY A 120 -2.30 4.69 11.66
C GLY A 120 -1.72 3.46 10.94
N ALA A 121 -0.39 3.36 10.95
CA ALA A 121 0.34 2.25 10.36
C ALA A 121 1.47 1.79 11.31
N PRO A 122 1.49 0.50 11.73
CA PRO A 122 0.46 -0.49 11.53
C PRO A 122 -0.79 -0.24 12.40
N GLY A 123 -1.97 -0.51 11.87
CA GLY A 123 -3.25 -0.33 12.60
C GLY A 123 -4.32 -1.35 12.24
N ASP A 124 -5.36 -1.45 13.07
CA ASP A 124 -6.60 -2.10 12.67
C ASP A 124 -7.36 -1.24 11.65
N VAL A 125 -8.23 -1.87 10.88
CA VAL A 125 -8.95 -1.22 9.77
C VAL A 125 -10.46 -1.37 9.97
N VAL A 126 -11.22 -0.33 9.60
CA VAL A 126 -12.66 -0.41 9.39
C VAL A 126 -12.94 -0.38 7.89
N LEU A 127 -13.71 -1.34 7.38
CA LEU A 127 -14.15 -1.37 5.98
C LEU A 127 -15.67 -1.52 5.90
N ASP A 128 -16.25 -1.15 4.76
CA ASP A 128 -17.66 -1.38 4.45
C ASP A 128 -17.87 -1.77 2.97
N GLN A 129 -19.10 -2.11 2.59
CA GLN A 129 -19.43 -2.52 1.20
C GLN A 129 -19.39 -1.38 0.18
N GLY A 130 -19.12 -0.15 0.62
CA GLY A 130 -18.94 1.04 -0.21
C GLY A 130 -17.55 1.14 -0.83
N GLY A 131 -16.56 0.40 -0.32
CA GLY A 131 -15.19 0.41 -0.84
C GLY A 131 -15.00 -0.35 -2.16
N SER A 132 -13.92 -0.01 -2.88
CA SER A 132 -13.42 -0.69 -4.07
C SER A 132 -12.25 -1.63 -3.74
N LEU A 133 -11.82 -2.46 -4.69
CA LEU A 133 -10.62 -3.28 -4.50
C LEU A 133 -9.37 -2.42 -4.23
N GLU A 134 -9.16 -1.33 -4.97
CA GLU A 134 -8.05 -0.40 -4.72
C GLU A 134 -8.10 0.19 -3.31
N MET A 135 -9.27 0.61 -2.83
CA MET A 135 -9.43 1.12 -1.47
C MET A 135 -9.07 0.05 -0.43
N PHE A 136 -9.57 -1.18 -0.60
CA PHE A 136 -9.22 -2.27 0.30
C PHE A 136 -7.73 -2.61 0.25
N GLN A 137 -7.11 -2.58 -0.93
CA GLN A 137 -5.67 -2.78 -1.06
C GLN A 137 -4.91 -1.70 -0.29
N HIS A 138 -5.27 -0.43 -0.46
CA HIS A 138 -4.67 0.70 0.26
C HIS A 138 -4.77 0.56 1.78
N GLU A 139 -5.98 0.37 2.32
CA GLU A 139 -6.19 0.31 3.77
C GLU A 139 -5.52 -0.91 4.41
N ILE A 140 -5.46 -2.04 3.69
CA ILE A 140 -4.71 -3.20 4.14
C ILE A 140 -3.20 -2.93 4.12
N GLY A 141 -2.71 -2.00 3.30
CA GLY A 141 -1.34 -1.52 3.38
C GLY A 141 -1.01 -0.87 4.74
N HIS A 142 -1.90 -0.03 5.25
CA HIS A 142 -1.77 0.51 6.60
C HIS A 142 -1.82 -0.58 7.67
N LEU A 143 -2.67 -1.59 7.53
CA LEU A 143 -2.69 -2.74 8.43
C LEU A 143 -1.32 -3.44 8.52
N LEU A 144 -0.62 -3.50 7.39
CA LEU A 144 0.69 -4.11 7.23
C LEU A 144 1.87 -3.19 7.65
N GLY A 145 1.60 -1.93 8.00
CA GLY A 145 2.62 -0.97 8.45
C GLY A 145 3.18 -0.07 7.35
N PHE A 146 2.59 -0.09 6.15
CA PHE A 146 2.92 0.91 5.14
C PHE A 146 2.27 2.25 5.51
N GLU A 147 3.07 3.31 5.49
CA GLU A 147 2.57 4.68 5.60
C GLU A 147 2.04 5.17 4.26
N HIS A 148 1.35 6.31 4.28
CA HIS A 148 1.06 7.01 3.04
C HIS A 148 2.34 7.39 2.31
N VAL A 149 2.23 7.60 1.01
CA VAL A 149 3.28 8.28 0.25
C VAL A 149 2.89 9.74 0.04
N TRP A 150 3.84 10.61 0.36
CA TRP A 150 3.72 12.06 0.29
C TRP A 150 4.22 12.61 -1.03
N GLY A 151 3.92 13.87 -1.29
CA GLY A 151 4.46 14.63 -2.40
C GLY A 151 4.46 16.12 -2.07
N ARG A 152 4.69 16.94 -3.08
CA ARG A 152 4.87 18.40 -2.94
C ARG A 152 3.73 19.11 -2.21
N ASN A 153 2.48 18.70 -2.41
CA ASN A 153 1.29 19.33 -1.82
C ASN A 153 0.60 18.46 -0.75
N GLY A 154 1.21 17.35 -0.30
CA GLY A 154 0.78 16.62 0.89
C GLY A 154 0.69 15.10 0.71
N VAL A 155 -0.23 14.49 1.46
CA VAL A 155 -0.55 13.06 1.43
C VAL A 155 -1.22 12.69 0.10
N TYR A 156 -1.06 11.43 -0.33
CA TYR A 156 -1.71 10.86 -1.51
C TYR A 156 -1.23 11.45 -2.85
N GLU A 157 0.04 11.80 -2.92
CA GLU A 157 0.59 12.45 -4.10
C GLU A 157 1.54 11.60 -4.92
N ASP A 158 1.90 10.40 -4.43
CA ASP A 158 2.63 9.46 -5.26
C ASP A 158 1.67 8.68 -6.15
N PRO A 159 1.71 8.98 -7.43
CA PRO A 159 0.64 8.59 -8.26
C PRO A 159 1.06 7.18 -8.84
N TYR A 160 2.27 6.65 -8.53
CA TYR A 160 2.80 5.31 -8.85
C TYR A 160 2.76 4.29 -7.70
N CYS A 161 2.29 4.67 -6.51
CA CYS A 161 2.22 3.78 -5.34
C CYS A 161 0.78 3.61 -4.86
N VAL A 162 0.33 2.39 -4.55
CA VAL A 162 -0.99 2.16 -3.91
C VAL A 162 -1.19 2.97 -2.63
N MET A 163 -0.11 3.25 -1.89
CA MET A 163 -0.14 4.05 -0.67
C MET A 163 -0.19 5.57 -0.92
N GLY A 164 -0.06 6.00 -2.18
CA GLY A 164 -0.42 7.35 -2.60
C GLY A 164 -1.89 7.48 -3.02
N TYR A 165 -2.70 6.41 -3.01
CA TYR A 165 -4.16 6.35 -3.20
C TYR A 165 -4.85 7.57 -3.82
N THR A 166 -4.87 7.62 -5.16
CA THR A 166 -5.50 8.70 -5.94
C THR A 166 -6.64 8.21 -6.84
N GLY A 167 -6.86 6.89 -6.96
CA GLY A 167 -7.70 6.31 -8.02
C GLY A 167 -7.10 6.40 -9.44
N LEU A 168 -5.99 7.13 -9.57
CA LEU A 168 -5.29 7.40 -10.82
C LEU A 168 -4.42 6.19 -11.17
N TRP A 169 -4.49 5.77 -12.43
CA TRP A 169 -3.81 4.58 -12.99
C TRP A 169 -4.10 3.24 -12.32
N ALA A 170 -5.16 3.14 -11.52
CA ALA A 170 -5.74 1.84 -11.23
C ALA A 170 -6.17 1.16 -12.55
N HIS A 171 -6.05 -0.15 -12.62
CA HIS A 171 -6.36 -0.94 -13.82
C HIS A 171 -7.57 -1.83 -13.62
N ASP A 172 -8.28 -2.12 -14.69
CA ASP A 172 -9.48 -2.95 -14.64
C ASP A 172 -9.11 -4.42 -14.41
N ILE A 173 -9.85 -5.06 -13.50
CA ILE A 173 -9.91 -6.50 -13.34
C ILE A 173 -11.19 -6.99 -14.01
N ALA A 174 -11.08 -8.03 -14.83
CA ALA A 174 -12.24 -8.66 -15.42
C ALA A 174 -13.16 -9.20 -14.32
N ARG A 175 -14.42 -8.71 -14.28
CA ARG A 175 -15.43 -9.21 -13.34
C ARG A 175 -15.63 -10.72 -13.53
N PRO A 176 -15.44 -11.55 -12.49
CA PRO A 176 -15.66 -12.98 -12.59
C PRO A 176 -17.12 -13.31 -12.94
N PRO A 177 -17.38 -14.26 -13.85
CA PRO A 177 -18.73 -14.62 -14.30
C PRO A 177 -19.70 -14.99 -13.16
N GLU A 178 -19.21 -15.66 -12.13
CA GLU A 178 -19.97 -16.06 -10.95
C GLU A 178 -20.52 -14.87 -10.15
N PHE A 179 -19.90 -13.70 -10.26
CA PHE A 179 -20.33 -12.45 -9.63
C PHE A 179 -20.92 -11.45 -10.62
N ALA A 180 -21.20 -11.86 -11.87
CA ALA A 180 -21.75 -10.97 -12.90
C ALA A 180 -23.07 -10.29 -12.51
N ARG A 181 -23.87 -10.98 -11.67
CA ARG A 181 -25.17 -10.49 -11.15
C ARG A 181 -25.08 -9.82 -9.78
N LEU A 182 -23.91 -9.80 -9.15
CA LEU A 182 -23.71 -9.12 -7.89
C LEU A 182 -23.58 -7.62 -8.14
N THR A 183 -24.40 -6.82 -7.46
CA THR A 183 -24.28 -5.36 -7.47
C THR A 183 -23.37 -4.91 -6.34
N THR A 184 -22.27 -4.24 -6.69
CA THR A 184 -21.40 -3.52 -5.75
C THR A 184 -21.86 -2.07 -5.65
N ILE A 185 -21.66 -1.43 -4.49
CA ILE A 185 -21.97 0.00 -4.33
C ILE A 185 -20.96 0.84 -5.12
N ALA A 186 -19.67 0.56 -4.93
CA ALA A 186 -18.62 1.15 -5.76
C ALA A 186 -18.78 0.71 -7.21
N THR A 187 -18.96 1.67 -8.12
CA THR A 187 -19.10 1.41 -9.56
C THR A 187 -17.80 0.94 -10.18
N ASP A 188 -16.69 1.33 -9.59
CA ASP A 188 -15.31 1.00 -9.94
C ASP A 188 -14.73 -0.11 -9.05
N PHE A 189 -15.59 -0.90 -8.38
CA PHE A 189 -15.16 -1.97 -7.49
C PHE A 189 -14.07 -2.87 -8.10
N TRP A 190 -14.22 -3.20 -9.37
CA TRP A 190 -13.33 -4.10 -10.11
C TRP A 190 -12.07 -3.42 -10.66
N ARG A 191 -11.62 -2.31 -10.05
CA ARG A 191 -10.32 -1.69 -10.36
C ARG A 191 -9.32 -2.02 -9.26
N SER A 192 -8.17 -2.56 -9.66
CA SER A 192 -7.03 -2.79 -8.76
C SER A 192 -6.10 -1.59 -8.78
N GLY A 193 -5.56 -1.25 -7.62
CA GLY A 193 -4.45 -0.33 -7.51
C GLY A 193 -3.19 -0.88 -8.18
N ARG A 194 -2.30 0.07 -8.51
CA ARG A 194 -0.90 -0.18 -8.91
C ARG A 194 -0.10 -0.85 -7.79
N ARG A 195 1.13 -1.29 -8.05
CA ARG A 195 1.99 -1.86 -6.98
C ARG A 195 2.35 -0.81 -5.92
N VAL A 196 2.61 -1.28 -4.71
CA VAL A 196 3.33 -0.50 -3.70
C VAL A 196 4.73 -0.16 -4.24
N ALA A 197 5.21 1.06 -3.98
CA ALA A 197 6.53 1.50 -4.41
C ALA A 197 7.64 0.72 -3.69
N ALA A 198 8.73 0.45 -4.39
CA ALA A 198 9.92 -0.18 -3.85
C ALA A 198 10.56 0.65 -2.73
N ALA A 199 10.45 1.98 -2.76
CA ALA A 199 10.84 2.83 -1.63
C ALA A 199 10.05 2.51 -0.35
N SER A 200 8.75 2.21 -0.47
CA SER A 200 7.93 1.80 0.67
C SER A 200 8.35 0.43 1.20
N LEU A 201 8.67 -0.52 0.31
CA LEU A 201 9.23 -1.83 0.69
C LEU A 201 10.59 -1.69 1.39
N TYR A 202 11.48 -0.86 0.85
CA TYR A 202 12.79 -0.58 1.43
C TYR A 202 12.68 0.04 2.82
N ARG A 203 11.80 1.05 2.98
CA ARG A 203 11.50 1.65 4.28
C ARG A 203 11.06 0.59 5.29
N LEU A 204 10.10 -0.25 4.92
CA LEU A 204 9.49 -1.19 5.86
C LEU A 204 10.42 -2.37 6.21
N PHE A 205 11.12 -2.94 5.22
CA PHE A 205 11.85 -4.20 5.41
C PHE A 205 13.36 -4.06 5.55
N VAL A 206 13.98 -3.03 4.98
CA VAL A 206 15.45 -2.90 4.95
C VAL A 206 15.96 -1.84 5.94
N ARG A 207 15.13 -0.84 6.27
CA ARG A 207 15.45 0.23 7.23
C ARG A 207 14.44 0.25 8.38
N PRO A 208 14.41 -0.76 9.26
CA PRO A 208 13.44 -0.81 10.37
C PRO A 208 13.58 0.39 11.33
N GLU A 209 14.71 1.08 11.37
CA GLU A 209 14.86 2.35 12.10
C GLU A 209 13.96 3.48 11.56
N PHE A 210 13.54 3.40 10.29
CA PHE A 210 12.53 4.27 9.67
C PHE A 210 11.13 3.65 9.69
N GLY A 211 11.03 2.33 9.83
CA GLY A 211 9.78 1.57 9.80
C GLY A 211 8.94 1.62 11.08
N GLY A 212 9.41 2.29 12.13
CA GLY A 212 8.78 2.26 13.45
C GLY A 212 8.89 0.88 14.12
N SER A 213 9.04 0.84 15.44
CA SER A 213 9.22 -0.39 16.23
C SER A 213 7.97 -1.30 16.31
N GLY A 214 7.07 -1.23 15.32
CA GLY A 214 5.83 -2.00 15.24
C GLY A 214 5.69 -2.86 13.97
N ALA A 215 6.64 -2.76 13.03
CA ALA A 215 6.72 -3.69 11.90
C ALA A 215 6.86 -5.11 12.46
N LEU A 216 5.95 -6.00 12.05
CA LEU A 216 5.83 -7.39 12.48
C LEU A 216 7.22 -7.99 12.76
N ASP A 217 7.45 -8.50 13.98
CA ASP A 217 8.71 -9.02 14.58
C ASP A 217 9.52 -10.05 13.74
N SER A 218 9.11 -10.30 12.49
CA SER A 218 9.80 -11.03 11.43
C SER A 218 11.06 -10.35 10.84
N GLY A 219 11.47 -9.19 11.37
CA GLY A 219 12.36 -8.21 10.74
C GLY A 219 13.76 -8.67 10.26
N GLN A 220 14.33 -9.76 10.77
CA GLN A 220 15.63 -10.24 10.28
C GLN A 220 15.54 -11.04 8.97
N GLY A 221 14.41 -11.68 8.69
CA GLY A 221 14.23 -12.49 7.47
C GLY A 221 13.84 -11.66 6.25
N ALA A 222 13.04 -10.61 6.45
CA ALA A 222 12.53 -9.77 5.37
C ALA A 222 13.60 -8.84 4.78
N ALA A 223 14.46 -8.25 5.62
CA ALA A 223 15.60 -7.43 5.17
C ALA A 223 16.51 -8.21 4.21
N GLY A 224 16.92 -9.42 4.61
CA GLY A 224 17.78 -10.28 3.79
C GLY A 224 17.14 -10.82 2.51
N PHE A 225 15.82 -10.67 2.35
CA PHE A 225 15.11 -11.06 1.13
C PHE A 225 14.94 -9.90 0.16
N PHE A 226 14.61 -8.69 0.64
CA PHE A 226 14.43 -7.54 -0.24
C PHE A 226 15.74 -6.82 -0.59
N ASP A 227 16.72 -6.78 0.32
CA ASP A 227 17.99 -6.08 0.10
C ASP A 227 18.74 -6.54 -1.18
N PRO A 228 18.72 -7.81 -1.61
CA PRO A 228 19.26 -8.21 -2.92
C PRO A 228 18.64 -7.50 -4.14
N HIS A 229 17.42 -6.98 -4.03
CA HIS A 229 16.76 -6.20 -5.08
C HIS A 229 17.09 -4.70 -5.01
N VAL A 230 17.94 -4.30 -4.06
CA VAL A 230 18.31 -2.91 -3.79
C VAL A 230 19.77 -2.70 -4.16
N ALA A 231 20.02 -1.79 -5.11
CA ALA A 231 21.35 -1.33 -5.43
C ALA A 231 21.71 -0.10 -4.58
N HIS A 232 22.66 -0.27 -3.67
CA HIS A 232 23.24 0.84 -2.91
C HIS A 232 24.31 1.51 -3.75
N VAL A 233 24.01 2.70 -4.27
CA VAL A 233 24.85 3.40 -5.25
C VAL A 233 25.49 4.66 -4.67
N ARG A 234 26.61 5.08 -5.27
CA ARG A 234 27.28 6.34 -4.95
C ARG A 234 27.04 7.38 -6.04
N THR A 235 27.33 8.64 -5.73
CA THR A 235 27.35 9.73 -6.72
C THR A 235 28.25 9.37 -7.91
N GLY A 236 27.71 9.51 -9.12
CA GLY A 236 28.32 9.19 -10.40
C GLY A 236 28.25 7.71 -10.80
N GLU A 237 27.74 6.83 -9.94
CA GLU A 237 27.55 5.41 -10.26
C GLU A 237 26.27 5.20 -11.08
N ALA A 238 26.34 4.29 -12.05
CA ALA A 238 25.20 3.91 -12.88
C ALA A 238 24.76 2.46 -12.61
N VAL A 239 23.46 2.23 -12.52
CA VAL A 239 22.87 0.91 -12.23
C VAL A 239 21.72 0.58 -13.17
N TRP A 240 21.64 -0.68 -13.60
CA TRP A 240 20.47 -1.20 -14.30
C TRP A 240 19.36 -1.55 -13.30
N LEU A 241 18.23 -0.87 -13.43
CA LEU A 241 17.00 -1.21 -12.73
C LEU A 241 16.05 -1.96 -13.65
N THR A 242 15.53 -3.08 -13.17
CA THR A 242 14.44 -3.82 -13.82
C THR A 242 13.10 -3.21 -13.42
N ALA A 243 12.16 -3.14 -14.36
CA ALA A 243 10.81 -2.66 -14.07
C ALA A 243 10.19 -3.47 -12.92
N LEU A 244 9.63 -2.77 -11.94
CA LEU A 244 9.19 -3.38 -10.67
C LEU A 244 8.18 -4.53 -10.87
N SER A 245 7.25 -4.36 -11.80
CA SER A 245 6.21 -5.33 -12.17
C SER A 245 6.73 -6.57 -12.90
N GLU A 246 7.98 -6.54 -13.41
CA GLU A 246 8.56 -7.57 -14.28
C GLU A 246 9.71 -8.33 -13.60
N SER A 247 10.12 -7.88 -12.42
CA SER A 247 11.19 -8.54 -11.66
C SER A 247 10.72 -9.91 -11.13
N SER A 248 11.54 -10.93 -11.39
CA SER A 248 11.28 -12.33 -11.01
C SER A 248 12.48 -13.00 -10.35
N GLY A 249 13.61 -12.30 -10.22
CA GLY A 249 14.83 -12.76 -9.58
C GLY A 249 15.47 -11.63 -8.77
N ALA A 250 16.73 -11.82 -8.36
CA ALA A 250 17.47 -10.85 -7.55
C ALA A 250 18.01 -9.65 -8.35
N GLU A 251 17.39 -9.30 -9.49
CA GLU A 251 17.77 -8.10 -10.20
C GLU A 251 17.37 -6.85 -9.40
N PRO A 252 18.20 -5.79 -9.42
CA PRO A 252 17.85 -4.53 -8.79
C PRO A 252 16.56 -3.96 -9.38
N VAL A 253 15.61 -3.62 -8.50
CA VAL A 253 14.39 -2.88 -8.85
C VAL A 253 14.39 -1.47 -8.25
N LEU A 254 15.29 -1.24 -7.29
CA LEU A 254 15.46 0.02 -6.58
C LEU A 254 16.96 0.38 -6.53
N ALA A 255 17.28 1.63 -6.84
CA ALA A 255 18.55 2.25 -6.49
C ALA A 255 18.36 3.14 -5.27
N VAL A 256 19.25 3.05 -4.28
CA VAL A 256 19.25 3.93 -3.12
C VAL A 256 20.60 4.63 -2.98
N MET A 257 20.56 5.93 -2.67
CA MET A 257 21.73 6.74 -2.40
C MET A 257 21.52 7.53 -1.11
N PRO A 258 22.44 7.44 -0.13
CA PRO A 258 22.38 8.29 1.05
C PRO A 258 22.45 9.77 0.68
N ILE A 259 21.62 10.59 1.33
CA ILE A 259 21.65 12.05 1.20
C ILE A 259 22.54 12.61 2.32
N PRO A 260 23.54 13.46 2.03
CA PRO A 260 24.44 14.00 3.06
C PRO A 260 23.73 14.69 4.23
N GLU A 261 22.62 15.36 3.95
CA GLU A 261 21.79 16.08 4.92
C GLU A 261 20.91 15.16 5.78
N GLY A 262 20.79 13.88 5.41
CA GLY A 262 19.97 12.88 6.10
C GLY A 262 18.95 12.22 5.17
N GLY A 263 18.64 10.96 5.46
CA GLY A 263 17.72 10.16 4.66
C GLY A 263 18.37 9.49 3.44
N VAL A 264 17.52 9.07 2.50
CA VAL A 264 17.94 8.42 1.26
C VAL A 264 17.13 8.93 0.07
N LEU A 265 17.79 9.03 -1.09
CA LEU A 265 17.17 9.13 -2.39
C LEU A 265 16.91 7.72 -2.91
N ALA A 266 15.69 7.45 -3.34
CA ALA A 266 15.21 6.16 -3.81
C ALA A 266 14.71 6.31 -5.25
N VAL A 267 15.22 5.50 -6.16
CA VAL A 267 14.85 5.56 -7.58
C VAL A 267 14.44 4.18 -8.06
N GLU A 268 13.27 4.08 -8.68
CA GLU A 268 12.73 2.84 -9.25
C GLU A 268 12.31 3.05 -10.70
N TYR A 269 12.25 1.96 -11.46
CA TYR A 269 11.70 1.97 -12.81
C TYR A 269 10.34 1.28 -12.85
N ARG A 270 9.34 1.96 -13.42
CA ARG A 270 7.96 1.48 -13.55
C ARG A 270 7.59 1.36 -15.02
N ASN A 271 6.85 0.30 -15.34
CA ASN A 271 6.36 0.01 -16.67
C ASN A 271 4.90 -0.43 -16.61
N ASN A 272 4.18 -0.34 -17.73
CA ASN A 272 2.73 -0.59 -17.79
C ASN A 272 2.38 -2.08 -17.91
N THR A 273 2.88 -2.91 -16.99
CA THR A 273 2.73 -4.38 -17.05
C THR A 273 2.30 -4.95 -15.70
N GLY A 274 1.63 -6.11 -15.72
CA GLY A 274 1.17 -6.79 -14.50
C GLY A 274 0.26 -5.90 -13.64
N ASP A 275 0.53 -5.84 -12.33
CA ASP A 275 -0.22 -4.99 -11.39
C ASP A 275 -0.06 -3.48 -11.70
N ASP A 276 0.92 -3.09 -12.53
CA ASP A 276 1.15 -1.71 -12.99
C ASP A 276 0.56 -1.42 -14.37
N ALA A 277 -0.32 -2.27 -14.90
CA ALA A 277 -0.90 -2.13 -16.24
C ALA A 277 -1.54 -0.75 -16.54
N GLY A 278 -1.98 -0.03 -15.51
CA GLY A 278 -2.57 1.30 -15.65
C GLY A 278 -1.56 2.46 -15.63
N VAL A 279 -0.32 2.26 -15.14
CA VAL A 279 0.65 3.35 -14.94
C VAL A 279 1.41 3.67 -16.23
N PRO A 280 1.73 4.94 -16.52
CA PRO A 280 2.62 5.27 -17.63
C PRO A 280 4.06 4.83 -17.30
N PRO A 281 4.86 4.35 -18.27
CA PRO A 281 6.25 4.01 -18.00
C PRO A 281 7.06 5.23 -17.54
N ALA A 282 7.80 5.10 -16.43
CA ALA A 282 8.58 6.20 -15.85
C ALA A 282 9.69 5.70 -14.94
N VAL A 283 10.75 6.49 -14.82
CA VAL A 283 11.64 6.42 -13.66
C VAL A 283 11.05 7.29 -12.57
N VAL A 284 10.72 6.68 -11.44
CA VAL A 284 10.06 7.31 -10.29
C VAL A 284 11.11 7.61 -9.24
N ILE A 285 11.10 8.84 -8.74
CA ILE A 285 12.08 9.33 -7.77
C ILE A 285 11.36 9.68 -6.49
N GLN A 286 11.81 9.08 -5.40
CA GLN A 286 11.29 9.26 -4.06
C GLN A 286 12.41 9.56 -3.07
N THR A 287 12.08 10.11 -1.91
CA THR A 287 12.99 10.25 -0.78
C THR A 287 12.38 9.64 0.48
N ILE A 288 13.22 9.21 1.42
CA ILE A 288 12.81 8.69 2.72
C ILE A 288 13.67 9.38 3.78
N GLY A 289 13.05 9.96 4.81
CA GLY A 289 13.73 10.65 5.91
C GLY A 289 14.36 12.00 5.54
N ALA A 290 14.30 12.42 4.27
CA ALA A 290 14.73 13.75 3.84
C ALA A 290 13.64 14.81 4.10
N ARG A 291 12.37 14.40 4.17
CA ARG A 291 11.24 15.30 4.40
C ARG A 291 10.43 14.84 5.59
N SER A 292 9.91 15.81 6.34
CA SER A 292 9.02 15.55 7.47
C SER A 292 7.58 15.91 7.09
N PRO A 293 6.58 15.07 7.42
CA PRO A 293 5.15 15.40 7.33
C PRO A 293 4.75 16.70 8.02
N GLY A 294 5.56 17.21 8.95
CA GLY A 294 5.27 18.40 9.73
C GLY A 294 4.36 18.13 10.92
N ALA A 295 4.04 19.21 11.66
CA ALA A 295 3.23 19.10 12.88
C ALA A 295 1.80 18.64 12.56
N GLY A 296 1.28 17.72 13.38
CA GLY A 296 -0.09 17.20 13.25
C GLY A 296 -0.20 15.87 12.48
N HIS A 297 0.91 15.34 11.98
CA HIS A 297 0.99 14.03 11.35
C HIS A 297 1.78 13.06 12.22
N HIS A 298 1.38 11.78 12.21
CA HIS A 298 1.96 10.72 13.05
C HIS A 298 2.93 9.81 12.30
N GLU A 299 3.03 9.98 10.98
CA GLU A 299 3.85 9.13 10.12
C GLU A 299 5.33 9.40 10.33
N VAL A 300 6.12 8.34 10.40
CA VAL A 300 7.56 8.41 10.62
C VAL A 300 8.28 8.14 9.32
N ASP A 301 8.99 9.17 8.82
CA ASP A 301 9.79 9.12 7.58
C ASP A 301 9.06 8.40 6.43
N PRO A 302 7.85 8.83 6.05
CA PRO A 302 7.14 8.22 4.94
C PRO A 302 7.92 8.42 3.63
N PRO A 303 7.77 7.53 2.65
CA PRO A 303 8.29 7.79 1.32
C PRO A 303 7.66 9.09 0.77
N TRP A 304 8.45 9.85 0.02
CA TRP A 304 8.04 11.13 -0.54
C TRP A 304 8.35 11.18 -2.03
N PHE A 305 7.32 11.29 -2.85
CA PHE A 305 7.43 11.44 -4.30
C PHE A 305 8.01 12.81 -4.65
N GLU A 306 9.17 12.81 -5.30
CA GLU A 306 9.88 14.02 -5.73
C GLU A 306 9.54 14.37 -7.17
N ALA A 307 9.63 13.39 -8.07
CA ALA A 307 9.51 13.59 -9.50
C ALA A 307 9.38 12.26 -10.27
N THR A 308 9.04 12.39 -11.55
CA THR A 308 9.28 11.35 -12.56
C THR A 308 10.21 11.84 -13.66
N VAL A 309 10.92 10.90 -14.27
CA VAL A 309 11.72 11.10 -15.48
C VAL A 309 11.19 10.16 -16.56
N GLU A 310 11.05 10.66 -17.78
CA GLU A 310 10.69 9.82 -18.92
C GLU A 310 11.77 8.72 -19.10
N PRO A 311 11.37 7.47 -19.39
CA PRO A 311 12.32 6.37 -19.58
C PRO A 311 12.96 6.48 -20.98
N GLN A 312 13.76 7.53 -21.18
CA GLN A 312 14.47 7.83 -22.41
C GLN A 312 15.90 8.27 -22.09
N ALA A 313 16.87 7.77 -22.85
CA ALA A 313 18.27 8.16 -22.70
C ALA A 313 18.45 9.68 -22.79
N GLY A 314 19.16 10.24 -21.80
CA GLY A 314 19.40 11.68 -21.64
C GLY A 314 18.33 12.44 -20.86
N ALA A 315 17.17 11.81 -20.56
CA ALA A 315 16.17 12.42 -19.69
C ALA A 315 16.71 12.53 -18.26
N SER A 316 16.38 13.62 -17.57
CA SER A 316 16.85 13.85 -16.20
C SER A 316 15.91 14.72 -15.40
N ALA A 317 15.94 14.56 -14.08
CA ALA A 317 15.30 15.46 -13.12
C ALA A 317 16.30 15.92 -12.07
N LEU A 318 16.16 17.17 -11.63
CA LEU A 318 16.83 17.70 -10.45
C LEU A 318 15.83 17.64 -9.30
N VAL A 319 16.18 16.90 -8.25
CA VAL A 319 15.35 16.71 -7.05
C VAL A 319 16.05 17.27 -5.83
N LEU A 320 15.29 17.51 -4.75
CA LEU A 320 15.81 18.11 -3.52
C LEU A 320 16.54 19.44 -3.76
N ASN A 321 16.12 20.23 -4.78
CA ASN A 321 16.63 21.59 -4.96
C ASN A 321 15.70 22.57 -4.25
N GLY A 322 16.20 23.26 -3.22
CA GLY A 322 15.43 24.25 -2.47
C GLY A 322 15.57 24.09 -0.96
N THR A 323 14.46 24.26 -0.23
CA THR A 323 14.40 24.10 1.22
C THR A 323 13.37 23.05 1.62
N ASP A 324 13.59 22.35 2.74
CA ASP A 324 12.59 21.47 3.35
C ASP A 324 11.38 22.26 3.90
N LEU A 325 10.38 21.56 4.43
CA LEU A 325 9.21 22.19 5.04
C LEU A 325 9.53 23.00 6.32
N ALA A 326 10.74 22.85 6.87
CA ALA A 326 11.27 23.62 7.99
C ALA A 326 12.20 24.78 7.55
N GLY A 327 12.46 24.94 6.24
CA GLY A 327 13.31 26.00 5.68
C GLY A 327 14.81 25.65 5.55
N HIS A 328 15.23 24.40 5.74
CA HIS A 328 16.63 23.96 5.61
C HIS A 328 17.00 23.70 4.15
N PRO A 329 18.11 24.24 3.63
CA PRO A 329 18.50 24.06 2.22
C PRO A 329 19.02 22.65 1.95
N PHE A 330 18.72 22.11 0.76
CA PHE A 330 19.27 20.84 0.26
C PHE A 330 20.22 21.06 -0.92
N GLY A 331 21.29 20.27 -0.99
CA GLY A 331 22.03 20.06 -2.23
C GLY A 331 21.14 19.34 -3.25
N GLY A 332 20.95 19.95 -4.43
CA GLY A 332 20.15 19.32 -5.48
C GLY A 332 20.85 18.07 -6.03
N HIS A 333 20.10 16.98 -6.15
CA HIS A 333 20.55 15.73 -6.76
C HIS A 333 19.97 15.56 -8.15
N ARG A 334 20.78 15.14 -9.12
CA ARG A 334 20.33 14.91 -10.49
C ARG A 334 20.25 13.42 -10.77
N VAL A 335 19.06 12.96 -11.13
CA VAL A 335 18.82 11.60 -11.63
C VAL A 335 18.81 11.63 -13.14
N VAL A 336 19.60 10.77 -13.80
CA VAL A 336 19.70 10.70 -15.26
C VAL A 336 19.39 9.29 -15.73
N VAL A 337 18.54 9.17 -16.76
CA VAL A 337 18.37 7.93 -17.51
C VAL A 337 19.43 7.87 -18.59
N GLU A 338 20.41 6.99 -18.44
CA GLU A 338 21.51 6.81 -19.38
C GLU A 338 21.08 5.98 -20.59
N GLN A 339 20.28 4.94 -20.34
CA GLN A 339 19.84 3.99 -21.36
C GLN A 339 18.53 3.31 -20.95
N VAL A 340 17.72 2.91 -21.93
CA VAL A 340 16.60 1.98 -21.73
C VAL A 340 16.77 0.79 -22.66
N ALA A 341 16.45 -0.40 -22.16
CA ALA A 341 16.57 -1.64 -22.90
C ALA A 341 15.38 -2.57 -22.58
N THR A 342 14.99 -3.36 -23.59
CA THR A 342 14.05 -4.46 -23.42
C THR A 342 14.70 -5.74 -23.91
N ALA A 343 14.80 -6.75 -23.05
CA ALA A 343 15.34 -8.05 -23.39
C ALA A 343 14.39 -9.14 -22.90
N SER A 344 13.96 -10.03 -23.80
CA SER A 344 13.02 -11.12 -23.49
C SER A 344 11.71 -10.65 -22.83
N GLY A 345 11.23 -9.45 -23.21
CA GLY A 345 10.02 -8.86 -22.63
C GLY A 345 10.22 -8.17 -21.28
N VAL A 346 11.45 -8.16 -20.74
CA VAL A 346 11.81 -7.47 -19.50
C VAL A 346 12.43 -6.12 -19.80
N HIS A 347 11.85 -5.07 -19.25
CA HIS A 347 12.26 -3.68 -19.42
C HIS A 347 13.23 -3.28 -18.32
N ARG A 348 14.28 -2.56 -18.72
CA ARG A 348 15.31 -2.06 -17.81
C ARG A 348 15.71 -0.63 -18.16
N ALA A 349 16.05 0.15 -17.15
CA ALA A 349 16.64 1.47 -17.29
C ALA A 349 18.00 1.52 -16.60
N LEU A 350 19.03 2.01 -17.31
CA LEU A 350 20.32 2.36 -16.72
C LEU A 350 20.21 3.78 -16.17
N ILE A 351 20.44 3.94 -14.88
CA ILE A 351 20.23 5.21 -14.18
C ILE A 351 21.51 5.59 -13.46
N SER A 352 21.89 6.86 -13.53
CA SER A 352 22.97 7.43 -12.74
C SER A 352 22.47 8.56 -11.83
N LEU A 353 23.11 8.71 -10.67
CA LEU A 353 22.77 9.72 -9.66
C LEU A 353 23.95 10.67 -9.47
N HIS A 354 23.75 11.97 -9.65
CA HIS A 354 24.79 13.02 -9.57
C HIS A 354 24.52 14.03 -8.47
#